data_AF-D0A828-F1
#
_entry.id   AF-D0A828-F1
#
_cell.length_a   1.000
_cell.length_b   1.000
_cell.length_c   1.000
_cell.angle_alpha   90.00
_cell.angle_beta   90.00
_cell.angle_gamma   90.00
#
_symmetry.space_group_name_H-M   'P 1'
#
loop_
_entity.id
_entity.type
_entity.pdbx_description
1 polymer ?
#
loop_
_entity_poly.entity_id
_entity_poly.type
_entity_poly.pdbx_seq_one_letter_code
_entity_poly.pdbx_strand_id
1 'polypeptide(L)'
;MSTLASALPLLATKNVLCGVTGSTIQFFCDLTRDYGPTSTKKSVIIASSCGNRPIGTTGAHIVLNVFFAKETKPQLDEDTLAPLRTREVFGLYCYRSVVGEKILCIEVDFNDVGTKKVGKGRGTVLATSRGCRPLGNTGIYCSFNCLRSLGAPSNLSELSSVFQPSTHPVGEKVDLGNGFIMNVESSTQITIVYECGRDEMCDTVRLRPYLLNGVINLNMCIRCGVKRNAACENESSKKRTLLLSNSSVFAKPSLTARNAKARYTVTPGVNTERIRLEVRFDPTYIHYNGGWNEPIIVSNTGGWVTLEDGVMFTFCAHRSPVSLASDTVVDAVREVLGGFSPEELAYLRFKEVYRKVFEKVGTANAEEDDMKEEVRLAIISHFHRRAF
;
A
#
# COMPACT_ATOMS: atom_id res chain seq x y z
N MET A 1 -8.78 -12.33 -27.42
CA MET A 1 -7.78 -11.30 -27.08
C MET A 1 -6.96 -11.80 -25.90
N SER A 2 -5.65 -11.53 -25.83
CA SER A 2 -4.85 -11.91 -24.66
C SER A 2 -5.26 -11.08 -23.44
N THR A 3 -5.35 -11.69 -22.26
CA THR A 3 -5.78 -11.01 -21.02
C THR A 3 -4.90 -9.80 -20.68
N LEU A 4 -3.62 -9.84 -21.06
CA LEU A 4 -2.69 -8.71 -20.92
C LEU A 4 -3.14 -7.46 -21.71
N ALA A 5 -3.71 -7.64 -22.91
CA ALA A 5 -4.14 -6.51 -23.74
C ALA A 5 -5.34 -5.74 -23.14
N SER A 6 -6.13 -6.42 -22.30
CA SER A 6 -7.26 -5.84 -21.57
C SER A 6 -6.95 -5.57 -20.10
N ALA A 7 -5.70 -5.76 -19.66
CA ALA A 7 -5.32 -5.56 -18.26
C ALA A 7 -5.31 -4.07 -17.91
N LEU A 8 -5.79 -3.72 -16.71
CA LEU A 8 -5.85 -2.35 -16.22
C LEU A 8 -4.90 -2.15 -15.04
N PRO A 9 -4.37 -0.95 -14.82
CA PRO A 9 -3.56 -0.64 -13.64
C PRO A 9 -4.30 -0.97 -12.34
N LEU A 10 -3.65 -1.72 -11.45
CA LEU A 10 -4.19 -1.96 -10.11
C LEU A 10 -4.00 -0.71 -9.26
N LEU A 11 -5.10 -0.18 -8.70
CA LEU A 11 -5.10 1.09 -7.98
C LEU A 11 -4.10 1.12 -6.82
N ALA A 12 -3.40 2.26 -6.67
CA ALA A 12 -2.39 2.50 -5.62
C ALA A 12 -1.29 1.42 -5.54
N THR A 13 -0.80 0.97 -6.69
CA THR A 13 0.35 0.05 -6.83
C THR A 13 1.44 0.64 -7.70
N LYS A 14 2.63 0.01 -7.68
CA LYS A 14 3.75 0.35 -8.56
C LYS A 14 3.91 -0.76 -9.59
N ASN A 15 3.72 -0.45 -10.88
CA ASN A 15 3.93 -1.39 -11.99
C ASN A 15 3.24 -2.75 -11.80
N VAL A 16 1.95 -2.68 -11.44
CA VAL A 16 1.08 -3.86 -11.42
C VAL A 16 -0.15 -3.56 -12.27
N LEU A 17 -0.30 -4.30 -13.35
CA LEU A 17 -1.56 -4.40 -14.07
C LEU A 17 -2.31 -5.63 -13.57
N CYS A 18 -3.63 -5.61 -13.72
CA CYS A 18 -4.52 -6.69 -13.33
C CYS A 18 -5.45 -7.01 -14.49
N GLY A 19 -5.60 -8.29 -14.81
CA GLY A 19 -6.59 -8.81 -15.73
C GLY A 19 -7.43 -9.90 -15.08
N VAL A 20 -8.73 -9.91 -15.37
CA VAL A 20 -9.67 -10.92 -14.85
C VAL A 20 -10.29 -11.66 -16.02
N THR A 21 -10.29 -12.99 -15.98
CA THR A 21 -10.93 -13.86 -16.96
C THR A 21 -11.67 -14.98 -16.22
N GLY A 22 -13.00 -14.88 -16.14
CA GLY A 22 -13.80 -15.83 -15.36
C GLY A 22 -13.40 -15.83 -13.88
N SER A 23 -13.02 -16.99 -13.34
CA SER A 23 -12.51 -17.18 -11.97
C SER A 23 -11.03 -16.84 -11.80
N THR A 24 -10.32 -16.53 -12.89
CA THR A 24 -8.87 -16.34 -12.86
C THR A 24 -8.54 -14.86 -12.83
N ILE A 25 -7.63 -14.50 -11.92
CA ILE A 25 -6.99 -13.18 -11.89
C ILE A 25 -5.51 -13.32 -12.25
N GLN A 26 -5.02 -12.39 -13.06
CA GLN A 26 -3.63 -12.32 -13.49
C GLN A 26 -3.07 -10.95 -13.13
N PHE A 27 -1.92 -10.95 -12.47
CA PHE A 27 -1.15 -9.76 -12.15
C PHE A 27 0.05 -9.69 -13.07
N PHE A 28 0.21 -8.57 -13.75
CA PHE A 28 1.29 -8.35 -14.71
C PHE A 28 2.23 -7.25 -14.22
N CYS A 29 3.53 -7.49 -14.33
CA CYS A 29 4.57 -6.53 -13.98
C CYS A 29 5.60 -6.43 -15.11
N ASP A 30 5.93 -5.22 -15.55
CA ASP A 30 7.01 -4.99 -16.51
C ASP A 30 8.37 -5.12 -15.80
N LEU A 31 9.15 -6.14 -16.14
CA LEU A 31 10.42 -6.43 -15.48
C LEU A 31 11.51 -5.40 -15.76
N THR A 32 11.31 -4.51 -16.73
CA THR A 32 12.29 -3.48 -17.11
C THR A 32 12.25 -2.24 -16.23
N ARG A 33 11.22 -2.09 -15.38
CA ARG A 33 11.00 -0.86 -14.61
C ARG A 33 11.84 -0.80 -13.35
N ASP A 34 12.18 0.43 -12.99
CA ASP A 34 12.91 0.80 -11.78
C ASP A 34 12.13 1.89 -11.03
N TYR A 35 11.59 1.57 -9.85
CA TYR A 35 10.86 2.47 -8.96
C TYR A 35 11.70 2.93 -7.76
N GLY A 36 13.03 2.86 -7.89
CA GLY A 36 13.98 3.28 -6.89
C GLY A 36 14.17 2.28 -5.75
N PRO A 37 14.97 2.66 -4.73
CA PRO A 37 15.33 1.77 -3.65
C PRO A 37 14.15 1.43 -2.74
N THR A 38 14.17 0.21 -2.21
CA THR A 38 13.37 -0.20 -1.06
C THR A 38 13.71 0.63 0.19
N SER A 39 12.86 0.58 1.22
CA SER A 39 13.07 1.30 2.49
C SER A 39 14.40 0.96 3.18
N THR A 40 14.93 -0.26 2.97
CA THR A 40 16.24 -0.67 3.50
C THR A 40 17.42 -0.22 2.64
N LYS A 41 17.15 0.33 1.45
CA LYS A 41 18.13 0.77 0.44
C LYS A 41 19.04 -0.34 -0.12
N LYS A 42 18.75 -1.61 0.19
CA LYS A 42 19.52 -2.79 -0.26
C LYS A 42 19.07 -3.36 -1.61
N SER A 43 17.84 -3.05 -2.00
CA SER A 43 17.21 -3.58 -3.21
C SER A 43 16.46 -2.48 -3.95
N VAL A 44 16.24 -2.67 -5.24
CA VAL A 44 15.51 -1.76 -6.13
C VAL A 44 14.16 -2.38 -6.50
N ILE A 45 13.10 -1.59 -6.44
CA ILE A 45 11.72 -2.03 -6.67
C ILE A 45 11.45 -2.08 -8.17
N ILE A 46 10.99 -3.22 -8.67
CA ILE A 46 10.41 -3.36 -10.02
C ILE A 46 8.90 -3.17 -9.96
N ALA A 47 8.24 -3.84 -9.01
CA ALA A 47 6.80 -3.74 -8.81
C ALA A 47 6.41 -3.99 -7.36
N SER A 48 5.32 -3.37 -6.90
CA SER A 48 4.81 -3.57 -5.55
C SER A 48 3.31 -3.29 -5.44
N SER A 49 2.58 -4.10 -4.68
CA SER A 49 1.20 -3.82 -4.28
C SER A 49 1.08 -2.70 -3.24
N CYS A 50 2.21 -2.22 -2.71
CA CYS A 50 2.31 -1.20 -1.66
C CYS A 50 1.57 -1.57 -0.35
N GLY A 51 1.66 -2.85 0.04
CA GLY A 51 1.03 -3.40 1.23
C GLY A 51 -0.08 -4.40 0.90
N ASN A 52 -1.03 -4.55 1.84
CA ASN A 52 -2.19 -5.42 1.65
C ASN A 52 -3.19 -4.72 0.72
N ARG A 53 -3.20 -5.11 -0.55
CA ARG A 53 -4.06 -4.51 -1.58
C ARG A 53 -5.34 -5.34 -1.73
N PRO A 54 -6.53 -4.81 -1.39
CA PRO A 54 -7.78 -5.55 -1.60
C PRO A 54 -8.02 -5.86 -3.07
N ILE A 55 -8.64 -7.02 -3.33
CA ILE A 55 -9.11 -7.43 -4.66
C ILE A 55 -10.61 -7.13 -4.71
N GLY A 56 -10.94 -5.87 -5.02
CA GLY A 56 -12.32 -5.40 -5.06
C GLY A 56 -13.10 -5.70 -3.78
N THR A 57 -14.33 -6.19 -3.92
CA THR A 57 -15.26 -6.55 -2.84
C THR A 57 -15.13 -8.00 -2.37
N THR A 58 -14.24 -8.80 -2.96
CA THR A 58 -14.14 -10.26 -2.74
C THR A 58 -13.73 -10.68 -1.32
N GLY A 59 -13.28 -9.73 -0.50
CA GLY A 59 -12.69 -10.01 0.81
C GLY A 59 -11.28 -10.62 0.76
N ALA A 60 -10.74 -10.83 -0.44
CA ALA A 60 -9.36 -11.20 -0.67
C ALA A 60 -8.47 -9.95 -0.82
N HIS A 61 -7.19 -10.10 -0.53
CA HIS A 61 -6.17 -9.09 -0.73
C HIS A 61 -4.84 -9.74 -1.14
N ILE A 62 -4.02 -8.98 -1.86
CA ILE A 62 -2.69 -9.41 -2.27
C ILE A 62 -1.59 -8.64 -1.54
N VAL A 63 -0.44 -9.30 -1.45
CA VAL A 63 0.85 -8.68 -1.19
C VAL A 63 1.80 -9.16 -2.28
N LEU A 64 2.23 -8.26 -3.15
CA LEU A 64 3.15 -8.52 -4.25
C LEU A 64 4.36 -7.60 -4.13
N ASN A 65 5.57 -8.16 -4.21
CA ASN A 65 6.80 -7.40 -4.33
C ASN A 65 7.73 -8.09 -5.34
N VAL A 66 8.21 -7.33 -6.31
CA VAL A 66 9.19 -7.75 -7.31
C VAL A 66 10.36 -6.77 -7.24
N PHE A 67 11.58 -7.28 -7.05
CA PHE A 67 12.75 -6.45 -6.82
C PHE A 67 14.04 -7.17 -7.19
N PHE A 68 15.14 -6.44 -7.30
CA PHE A 68 16.50 -6.99 -7.45
C PHE A 68 17.44 -6.35 -6.43
N ALA A 69 18.56 -7.02 -6.14
CA ALA A 69 19.59 -6.46 -5.25
C ALA A 69 20.27 -5.26 -5.92
N LYS A 70 20.50 -4.16 -5.20
CA LYS A 70 21.02 -2.92 -5.80
C LYS A 70 22.35 -3.10 -6.55
N GLU A 71 23.15 -4.06 -6.12
CA GLU A 71 24.47 -4.39 -6.69
C GLU A 71 24.39 -5.30 -7.92
N THR A 72 23.22 -5.86 -8.23
CA THR A 72 23.03 -6.85 -9.29
C THR A 72 22.04 -6.34 -10.32
N LYS A 73 22.49 -5.99 -11.52
CA LYS A 73 21.57 -5.63 -12.60
C LYS A 73 20.78 -6.87 -13.06
N PRO A 74 19.46 -6.75 -13.29
CA PRO A 74 18.68 -7.84 -13.85
C PRO A 74 19.18 -8.29 -15.23
N GLN A 75 19.20 -9.60 -15.44
CA GLN A 75 19.45 -10.22 -16.74
C GLN A 75 18.10 -10.54 -17.40
N LEU A 76 17.82 -9.85 -18.51
CA LEU A 76 16.54 -9.89 -19.22
C LEU A 76 16.72 -10.18 -20.72
N ASP A 77 17.80 -10.88 -21.08
CA ASP A 77 18.03 -11.44 -22.41
C ASP A 77 17.18 -12.70 -22.66
N GLU A 78 17.10 -13.10 -23.93
CA GLU A 78 16.27 -14.24 -24.36
C GLU A 78 16.72 -15.57 -23.74
N ASP A 79 18.02 -15.81 -23.59
CA ASP A 79 18.52 -17.05 -23.00
C ASP A 79 18.06 -17.21 -21.54
N THR A 80 18.00 -16.08 -20.82
CA THR A 80 17.53 -16.03 -19.43
C THR A 80 16.00 -16.09 -19.32
N LEU A 81 15.27 -15.46 -20.24
CA LEU A 81 13.81 -15.34 -20.19
C LEU A 81 13.06 -16.49 -20.86
N ALA A 82 13.62 -17.16 -21.86
CA ALA A 82 12.95 -18.23 -22.59
C ALA A 82 12.46 -19.37 -21.68
N PRO A 83 13.23 -19.87 -20.68
CA PRO A 83 12.74 -20.87 -19.73
C PRO A 83 11.58 -20.35 -18.87
N LEU A 84 11.45 -19.02 -18.72
CA LEU A 84 10.42 -18.40 -17.92
C LEU A 84 9.09 -18.23 -18.67
N ARG A 85 9.06 -18.42 -19.99
CA ARG A 85 7.85 -18.25 -20.81
C ARG A 85 6.80 -19.32 -20.58
N THR A 86 7.22 -20.51 -20.16
CA THR A 86 6.30 -21.59 -19.81
C THR A 86 5.59 -21.29 -18.47
N ARG A 87 4.28 -21.55 -18.43
CA ARG A 87 3.49 -21.49 -17.20
C ARG A 87 3.94 -22.56 -16.23
N GLU A 88 4.41 -22.14 -15.06
CA GLU A 88 4.88 -23.04 -14.00
C GLU A 88 4.22 -22.76 -12.67
N VAL A 89 4.13 -23.78 -11.82
CA VAL A 89 3.68 -23.64 -10.43
C VAL A 89 4.65 -22.73 -9.67
N PHE A 90 4.12 -21.69 -9.05
CA PHE A 90 4.88 -20.71 -8.28
C PHE A 90 4.48 -20.74 -6.81
N GLY A 91 4.79 -21.84 -6.11
CA GLY A 91 4.40 -22.03 -4.72
C GLY A 91 3.13 -22.86 -4.56
N LEU A 92 2.05 -22.29 -4.03
CA LEU A 92 0.75 -22.96 -3.84
C LEU A 92 -0.37 -22.14 -4.46
N TYR A 93 -1.19 -22.80 -5.27
CA TYR A 93 -2.39 -22.21 -5.90
C TYR A 93 -2.11 -20.92 -6.70
N CYS A 94 -0.86 -20.73 -7.13
CA CYS A 94 -0.48 -19.67 -8.05
C CYS A 94 0.57 -20.15 -9.03
N TYR A 95 0.53 -19.57 -10.22
CA TYR A 95 1.39 -19.90 -11.34
C TYR A 95 2.13 -18.67 -11.83
N ARG A 96 3.30 -18.87 -12.42
CA ARG A 96 4.13 -17.80 -12.99
C ARG A 96 4.45 -18.10 -14.45
N SER A 97 4.55 -17.05 -15.25
CA SER A 97 5.13 -17.09 -16.60
C SER A 97 5.67 -15.71 -16.96
N VAL A 98 6.55 -15.63 -17.94
CA VAL A 98 6.92 -14.39 -18.62
C VAL A 98 6.19 -14.37 -19.96
N VAL A 99 5.37 -13.35 -20.16
CA VAL A 99 4.56 -13.16 -21.37
C VAL A 99 5.06 -11.94 -22.13
N GLY A 100 4.81 -11.91 -23.45
CA GLY A 100 5.38 -10.89 -24.32
C GLY A 100 6.92 -10.92 -24.26
N GLU A 101 7.54 -9.75 -24.32
CA GLU A 101 9.00 -9.65 -24.22
C GLU A 101 9.50 -9.82 -22.78
N LYS A 102 9.00 -9.02 -21.83
CA LYS A 102 9.58 -8.89 -20.48
C LYS A 102 8.53 -8.70 -19.37
N ILE A 103 7.32 -9.22 -19.55
CA ILE A 103 6.23 -9.05 -18.58
C ILE A 103 6.09 -10.30 -17.71
N LEU A 104 6.32 -10.18 -16.41
CA LEU A 104 6.00 -11.24 -15.46
C LEU A 104 4.49 -11.30 -15.26
N CYS A 105 3.90 -12.49 -15.41
CA CYS A 105 2.52 -12.81 -15.10
C CYS A 105 2.46 -13.74 -13.89
N ILE A 106 1.71 -13.35 -12.85
CA ILE A 106 1.33 -14.20 -11.73
C ILE A 106 -0.17 -14.46 -11.81
N GLU A 107 -0.55 -15.72 -11.83
CA GLU A 107 -1.93 -16.16 -12.03
C GLU A 107 -2.46 -16.88 -10.79
N VAL A 108 -3.72 -16.61 -10.43
CA VAL A 108 -4.49 -17.31 -9.40
C VAL A 108 -5.86 -17.64 -9.96
N ASP A 109 -6.22 -18.92 -9.96
CA ASP A 109 -7.58 -19.38 -10.27
C ASP A 109 -8.37 -19.54 -8.97
N PHE A 110 -9.43 -18.75 -8.79
CA PHE A 110 -10.25 -18.78 -7.58
C PHE A 110 -11.13 -20.02 -7.45
N ASN A 111 -11.21 -20.86 -8.49
CA ASN A 111 -11.79 -22.20 -8.38
C ASN A 111 -10.83 -23.22 -7.75
N ASP A 112 -9.51 -22.93 -7.72
CA ASP A 112 -8.47 -23.78 -7.17
C ASP A 112 -7.60 -22.99 -6.18
N VAL A 113 -8.13 -22.77 -4.97
CA VAL A 113 -7.45 -22.00 -3.92
C VAL A 113 -7.34 -22.76 -2.60
N GLY A 114 -6.33 -22.39 -1.84
CA GLY A 114 -6.09 -22.93 -0.51
C GLY A 114 -7.15 -22.51 0.52
N THR A 115 -7.29 -23.37 1.53
CA THR A 115 -8.18 -23.15 2.69
C THR A 115 -7.43 -23.11 4.02
N LYS A 116 -6.09 -23.04 3.97
CA LYS A 116 -5.23 -23.05 5.17
C LYS A 116 -5.36 -21.75 5.96
N LYS A 117 -5.77 -21.85 7.23
CA LYS A 117 -5.84 -20.71 8.16
C LYS A 117 -4.45 -20.20 8.55
N VAL A 118 -4.31 -18.88 8.68
CA VAL A 118 -3.05 -18.20 9.01
C VAL A 118 -3.08 -17.66 10.45
N GLY A 119 -2.31 -18.29 11.34
CA GLY A 119 -2.02 -17.81 12.70
C GLY A 119 -3.25 -17.34 13.51
N LYS A 120 -3.03 -16.63 14.62
CA LYS A 120 -4.09 -16.00 15.43
C LYS A 120 -4.83 -14.91 14.64
N GLY A 121 -5.82 -15.29 13.82
CA GLY A 121 -6.82 -14.37 13.27
C GLY A 121 -6.44 -13.55 12.03
N ARG A 122 -5.44 -13.95 11.23
CA ARG A 122 -5.04 -13.17 10.03
C ARG A 122 -5.87 -13.47 8.77
N GLY A 123 -6.52 -14.64 8.72
CA GLY A 123 -7.33 -15.06 7.57
C GLY A 123 -6.95 -16.43 7.02
N THR A 124 -7.22 -16.64 5.73
CA THR A 124 -6.96 -17.89 4.99
C THR A 124 -6.01 -17.62 3.83
N VAL A 125 -4.99 -18.46 3.62
CA VAL A 125 -4.13 -18.38 2.42
C VAL A 125 -4.89 -18.96 1.25
N LEU A 126 -5.18 -18.12 0.24
CA LEU A 126 -5.76 -18.55 -1.03
C LEU A 126 -4.65 -19.02 -1.98
N ALA A 127 -3.59 -18.21 -2.13
CA ALA A 127 -2.43 -18.54 -2.94
C ALA A 127 -1.15 -17.90 -2.37
N THR A 128 0.02 -18.49 -2.61
CA THR A 128 1.28 -17.95 -2.11
C THR A 128 2.49 -18.50 -2.85
N SER A 129 3.49 -17.64 -3.08
CA SER A 129 4.82 -18.05 -3.52
C SER A 129 5.60 -18.80 -2.45
N ARG A 130 5.10 -18.95 -1.21
CA ARG A 130 5.84 -19.49 -0.05
C ARG A 130 7.13 -18.72 0.24
N GLY A 131 7.02 -17.40 0.32
CA GLY A 131 8.15 -16.51 0.60
C GLY A 131 8.75 -15.90 -0.66
N CYS A 132 9.91 -15.29 -0.52
CA CYS A 132 10.62 -14.65 -1.61
C CYS A 132 11.32 -15.69 -2.49
N ARG A 133 11.01 -15.74 -3.78
CA ARG A 133 11.59 -16.69 -4.73
C ARG A 133 12.39 -15.97 -5.82
N PRO A 134 13.54 -16.51 -6.26
CA PRO A 134 14.21 -16.03 -7.44
C PRO A 134 13.37 -16.32 -8.69
N LEU A 135 13.42 -15.44 -9.67
CA LEU A 135 12.81 -15.60 -10.98
C LEU A 135 13.86 -16.17 -11.94
N GLY A 136 14.07 -17.48 -11.88
CA GLY A 136 15.15 -18.15 -12.61
C GLY A 136 16.52 -17.53 -12.30
N ASN A 137 17.32 -17.31 -13.34
CA ASN A 137 18.66 -16.74 -13.23
C ASN A 137 18.70 -15.22 -13.49
N THR A 138 17.55 -14.55 -13.56
CA THR A 138 17.45 -13.11 -13.89
C THR A 138 18.07 -12.18 -12.83
N GLY A 139 18.35 -12.67 -11.62
CA GLY A 139 18.71 -11.83 -10.47
C GLY A 139 17.51 -11.09 -9.85
N ILE A 140 16.30 -11.28 -10.39
CA ILE A 140 15.05 -10.73 -9.86
C ILE A 140 14.44 -11.70 -8.84
N TYR A 141 13.88 -11.14 -7.78
CA TYR A 141 13.14 -11.86 -6.76
C TYR A 141 11.67 -11.41 -6.74
N CYS A 142 10.78 -12.38 -6.50
CA CYS A 142 9.34 -12.16 -6.41
C CYS A 142 8.77 -12.81 -5.14
N SER A 143 7.96 -12.06 -4.43
CA SER A 143 7.16 -12.52 -3.30
C SER A 143 5.69 -12.20 -3.55
N PHE A 144 4.84 -13.21 -3.44
CA PHE A 144 3.41 -13.11 -3.67
C PHE A 144 2.61 -13.83 -2.58
N ASN A 145 1.59 -13.16 -2.06
CA ASN A 145 0.57 -13.78 -1.20
C ASN A 145 -0.80 -13.25 -1.60
N CYS A 146 -1.77 -14.15 -1.71
CA CYS A 146 -3.19 -13.84 -1.79
C CYS A 146 -3.89 -14.44 -0.57
N LEU A 147 -4.54 -13.58 0.20
CA LEU A 147 -5.09 -13.89 1.51
C LEU A 147 -6.54 -13.44 1.56
N ARG A 148 -7.42 -14.27 2.14
CA ARG A 148 -8.78 -13.88 2.47
C ARG A 148 -8.85 -13.47 3.93
N SER A 149 -9.39 -12.29 4.21
CA SER A 149 -9.58 -11.81 5.58
C SER A 149 -10.53 -12.71 6.36
N LEU A 150 -10.33 -12.80 7.68
CA LEU A 150 -11.23 -13.53 8.57
C LEU A 150 -12.64 -12.91 8.51
N GLY A 151 -13.68 -13.75 8.52
CA GLY A 151 -15.09 -13.31 8.51
C GLY A 151 -15.57 -12.66 7.21
N ALA A 152 -14.73 -12.53 6.19
CA ALA A 152 -15.15 -11.95 4.92
C ALA A 152 -16.05 -12.93 4.13
N PRO A 153 -17.16 -12.43 3.52
CA PRO A 153 -17.99 -13.26 2.66
C PRO A 153 -17.16 -13.77 1.49
N SER A 154 -17.36 -15.04 1.12
CA SER A 154 -16.70 -15.66 -0.03
C SER A 154 -17.42 -15.25 -1.31
N ASN A 155 -17.31 -13.98 -1.70
CA ASN A 155 -17.88 -13.48 -2.95
C ASN A 155 -16.80 -13.43 -4.04
N LEU A 156 -16.22 -14.59 -4.32
CA LEU A 156 -15.11 -14.75 -5.26
C LEU A 156 -15.55 -14.60 -6.73
N SER A 157 -16.86 -14.56 -6.98
CA SER A 157 -17.47 -14.23 -8.28
C SER A 157 -17.35 -12.76 -8.68
N GLU A 158 -17.00 -11.86 -7.75
CA GLU A 158 -16.91 -10.42 -8.00
C GLU A 158 -15.47 -9.95 -8.29
N LEU A 159 -14.60 -10.78 -8.87
CA LEU A 159 -13.21 -10.38 -9.17
C LEU A 159 -13.10 -9.10 -10.01
N SER A 160 -14.08 -8.85 -10.90
CA SER A 160 -14.14 -7.63 -11.73
C SER A 160 -14.31 -6.34 -10.93
N SER A 161 -14.80 -6.41 -9.69
CA SER A 161 -14.89 -5.25 -8.79
C SER A 161 -13.53 -4.66 -8.43
N VAL A 162 -12.42 -5.36 -8.69
CA VAL A 162 -11.04 -4.87 -8.48
C VAL A 162 -10.75 -3.56 -9.21
N PHE A 163 -11.48 -3.28 -10.29
CA PHE A 163 -11.32 -2.06 -11.10
C PHE A 163 -12.20 -0.91 -10.63
N GLN A 164 -13.12 -1.15 -9.69
CA GLN A 164 -14.05 -0.13 -9.20
C GLN A 164 -13.47 0.55 -7.96
N PRO A 165 -13.23 1.87 -7.98
CA PRO A 165 -12.80 2.59 -6.80
C PRO A 165 -13.94 2.59 -5.75
N SER A 166 -13.59 2.45 -4.48
CA SER A 166 -14.58 2.54 -3.39
C SER A 166 -14.88 4.02 -3.09
N THR A 167 -15.86 4.60 -3.78
CA THR A 167 -16.37 5.96 -3.55
C THR A 167 -17.68 5.89 -2.78
N HIS A 168 -17.81 6.72 -1.74
CA HIS A 168 -18.91 6.67 -0.79
C HIS A 168 -19.57 8.04 -0.65
N PRO A 169 -20.88 8.21 -0.93
CA PRO A 169 -21.60 9.46 -0.65
C PRO A 169 -21.63 9.84 0.83
N VAL A 170 -21.85 11.14 1.07
CA VAL A 170 -22.09 11.68 2.41
C VAL A 170 -23.36 11.05 3.00
N GLY A 171 -23.29 10.63 4.26
CA GLY A 171 -24.33 9.94 5.00
C GLY A 171 -24.23 8.41 4.97
N GLU A 172 -23.36 7.85 4.12
CA GLU A 172 -23.20 6.40 4.02
C GLU A 172 -22.50 5.79 5.23
N LYS A 173 -22.93 4.57 5.58
CA LYS A 173 -22.29 3.68 6.54
C LYS A 173 -21.76 2.44 5.83
N VAL A 174 -20.47 2.20 5.92
CA VAL A 174 -19.79 1.13 5.19
C VAL A 174 -19.22 0.12 6.18
N ASP A 175 -19.55 -1.16 6.01
CA ASP A 175 -18.94 -2.24 6.79
C ASP A 175 -17.52 -2.53 6.31
N LEU A 176 -16.53 -2.14 7.13
CA LEU A 176 -15.12 -2.46 6.90
C LEU A 176 -14.75 -3.88 7.39
N GLY A 177 -15.71 -4.59 7.97
CA GLY A 177 -15.64 -5.93 8.54
C GLY A 177 -14.95 -6.00 9.89
N ASN A 178 -15.03 -7.17 10.53
CA ASN A 178 -14.54 -7.41 11.89
C ASN A 178 -15.09 -6.39 12.93
N GLY A 179 -16.33 -5.94 12.73
CA GLY A 179 -17.00 -4.98 13.62
C GLY A 179 -16.64 -3.50 13.39
N PHE A 180 -15.81 -3.19 12.38
CA PHE A 180 -15.49 -1.81 12.03
C PHE A 180 -16.51 -1.25 11.02
N ILE A 181 -17.08 -0.09 11.33
CA ILE A 181 -18.01 0.63 10.46
C ILE A 181 -17.43 2.01 10.14
N MET A 182 -17.37 2.38 8.88
CA MET A 182 -17.01 3.72 8.44
C MET A 182 -18.26 4.56 8.22
N ASN A 183 -18.34 5.72 8.86
CA ASN A 183 -19.38 6.72 8.62
C ASN A 183 -18.78 7.88 7.83
N VAL A 184 -19.36 8.18 6.67
CA VAL A 184 -18.98 9.34 5.86
C VAL A 184 -19.85 10.52 6.28
N GLU A 185 -19.36 11.35 7.21
CA GLU A 185 -20.14 12.46 7.77
C GLU A 185 -20.13 13.68 6.83
N SER A 186 -19.03 13.90 6.11
CA SER A 186 -18.89 14.89 5.03
C SER A 186 -17.75 14.50 4.11
N SER A 187 -17.51 15.27 3.04
CA SER A 187 -16.33 15.12 2.18
C SER A 187 -15.00 15.31 2.92
N THR A 188 -15.03 15.97 4.07
CA THR A 188 -13.87 16.32 4.92
C THR A 188 -13.92 15.64 6.29
N GLN A 189 -14.85 14.71 6.53
CA GLN A 189 -14.98 14.07 7.83
C GLN A 189 -15.46 12.63 7.69
N ILE A 190 -14.58 11.71 8.08
CA ILE A 190 -14.88 10.28 8.19
C ILE A 190 -14.64 9.84 9.63
N THR A 191 -15.55 9.03 10.15
CA THR A 191 -15.42 8.40 11.47
C THR A 191 -15.46 6.89 11.32
N ILE A 192 -14.42 6.19 11.76
CA ILE A 192 -14.40 4.73 11.89
C ILE A 192 -14.84 4.38 13.31
N VAL A 193 -15.88 3.57 13.42
CA VAL A 193 -16.48 3.11 14.66
C VAL A 193 -16.19 1.63 14.85
N TYR A 194 -15.79 1.25 16.06
CA TYR A 194 -15.77 -0.12 16.52
C TYR A 194 -16.56 -0.21 17.82
N GLU A 195 -17.50 -1.15 17.89
CA GLU A 195 -18.34 -1.36 19.08
C GLU A 195 -18.47 -2.86 19.39
N CYS A 196 -18.22 -3.26 20.64
CA CYS A 196 -18.41 -4.64 21.08
C CYS A 196 -18.75 -4.71 22.58
N GLY A 197 -19.31 -5.85 23.03
CA GLY A 197 -19.32 -6.20 24.45
C GLY A 197 -17.88 -6.41 24.96
N ARG A 198 -17.61 -6.05 26.22
CA ARG A 198 -16.28 -6.21 26.83
C ARG A 198 -15.84 -7.67 26.88
N ASP A 199 -16.78 -8.58 27.10
CA ASP A 199 -16.62 -10.04 27.11
C ASP A 199 -16.43 -10.66 25.71
N GLU A 200 -16.94 -10.01 24.68
CA GLU A 200 -16.82 -10.45 23.27
C GLU A 200 -15.45 -10.06 22.66
N MET A 201 -14.67 -9.27 23.38
CA MET A 201 -13.48 -8.63 22.83
C MET A 201 -12.33 -9.65 22.68
N CYS A 202 -11.97 -9.94 21.43
CA CYS A 202 -10.86 -10.85 21.11
C CYS A 202 -9.49 -10.23 21.45
N ASP A 203 -8.46 -11.08 21.67
CA ASP A 203 -7.06 -10.67 21.92
C ASP A 203 -6.56 -9.57 20.96
N THR A 204 -6.94 -9.66 19.68
CA THR A 204 -6.57 -8.70 18.65
C THR A 204 -7.62 -8.69 17.55
N VAL A 205 -8.12 -7.50 17.21
CA VAL A 205 -9.06 -7.27 16.12
C VAL A 205 -8.42 -6.29 15.12
N ARG A 206 -8.55 -6.58 13.83
CA ARG A 206 -7.95 -5.78 12.75
C ARG A 206 -8.99 -5.41 11.71
N LEU A 207 -8.97 -4.15 11.31
CA LEU A 207 -9.72 -3.67 10.15
C LEU A 207 -9.24 -4.42 8.90
N ARG A 208 -10.18 -4.89 8.07
CA ARG A 208 -9.83 -5.59 6.83
C ARG A 208 -9.13 -4.61 5.88
N PRO A 209 -8.16 -5.05 5.07
CA PRO A 209 -7.52 -4.18 4.08
C PRO A 209 -8.57 -3.44 3.25
N TYR A 210 -8.50 -2.12 3.26
CA TYR A 210 -9.50 -1.26 2.64
C TYR A 210 -8.83 -0.09 1.92
N LEU A 211 -9.32 0.22 0.72
CA LEU A 211 -8.79 1.27 -0.14
C LEU A 211 -9.86 2.32 -0.40
N LEU A 212 -9.93 3.32 0.48
CA LEU A 212 -10.86 4.44 0.40
C LEU A 212 -10.53 5.34 -0.79
N ASN A 213 -11.54 5.68 -1.60
CA ASN A 213 -11.44 6.54 -2.79
C ASN A 213 -10.37 6.07 -3.78
N GLY A 214 -10.06 4.77 -3.80
CA GLY A 214 -9.05 4.18 -4.69
C GLY A 214 -7.60 4.54 -4.35
N VAL A 215 -7.34 5.36 -3.34
CA VAL A 215 -5.98 5.88 -3.08
C VAL A 215 -5.54 5.88 -1.61
N ILE A 216 -6.46 5.83 -0.65
CA ILE A 216 -6.15 5.88 0.79
C ILE A 216 -6.27 4.48 1.40
N ASN A 217 -5.15 3.91 1.84
CA ASN A 217 -5.11 2.66 2.58
C ASN A 217 -5.51 2.90 4.03
N LEU A 218 -6.56 2.23 4.50
CA LEU A 218 -6.97 2.26 5.90
C LEU A 218 -6.39 1.06 6.65
N ASN A 219 -5.81 1.31 7.81
CA ASN A 219 -5.33 0.29 8.73
C ASN A 219 -5.73 0.67 10.16
N MET A 220 -6.38 -0.26 10.86
CA MET A 220 -6.70 -0.12 12.28
C MET A 220 -6.52 -1.47 12.97
N CYS A 221 -6.01 -1.43 14.20
CA CYS A 221 -5.82 -2.62 15.02
C CYS A 221 -6.16 -2.28 16.46
N ILE A 222 -6.92 -3.15 17.11
CA ILE A 222 -7.30 -3.08 18.51
C ILE A 222 -6.76 -4.34 19.20
N ARG A 223 -6.22 -4.20 20.40
CA ARG A 223 -5.71 -5.30 21.23
C ARG A 223 -6.29 -5.23 22.62
N CYS A 224 -6.61 -6.41 23.15
CA CYS A 224 -7.16 -6.58 24.49
C CYS A 224 -6.36 -7.64 25.22
N GLY A 225 -6.19 -7.46 26.53
CA GLY A 225 -5.77 -8.56 27.39
C GLY A 225 -4.35 -9.06 27.15
N VAL A 226 -3.35 -8.21 27.31
CA VAL A 226 -2.01 -8.71 27.66
C VAL A 226 -1.59 -8.05 28.95
N LYS A 227 -1.28 -8.87 29.98
CA LYS A 227 -0.41 -8.48 31.11
C LYS A 227 0.62 -7.51 30.56
N ARG A 228 0.85 -6.36 31.22
CA ARG A 228 1.86 -5.36 30.86
C ARG A 228 3.19 -6.05 30.50
N ASN A 229 3.34 -6.47 29.25
CA ASN A 229 4.58 -7.04 28.77
C ASN A 229 5.40 -5.80 28.44
N ALA A 230 6.16 -5.38 29.46
CA ALA A 230 7.11 -4.29 29.41
C ALA A 230 8.11 -4.38 28.23
N ALA A 231 8.11 -5.48 27.47
CA ALA A 231 8.94 -5.74 26.31
C ALA A 231 8.37 -5.24 24.95
N CYS A 232 7.09 -4.84 24.85
CA CYS A 232 6.52 -4.32 23.58
C CYS A 232 6.39 -2.78 23.54
N GLU A 233 6.67 -2.11 24.66
CA GLU A 233 6.71 -0.65 24.73
C GLU A 233 8.18 -0.22 24.76
N ASN A 234 8.71 0.27 23.64
CA ASN A 234 9.94 1.06 23.71
C ASN A 234 9.67 2.25 24.65
N GLU A 235 10.63 2.62 25.50
CA GLU A 235 10.49 3.76 26.42
C GLU A 235 10.12 5.08 25.71
N SER A 236 10.47 5.21 24.43
CA SER A 236 10.08 6.34 23.57
C SER A 236 8.58 6.40 23.27
N SER A 237 7.87 5.27 23.29
CA SER A 237 6.42 5.16 23.08
C SER A 237 5.64 5.62 24.32
N LYS A 238 6.13 5.29 25.53
CA LYS A 238 5.50 5.71 26.80
C LYS A 238 5.39 7.23 26.95
N LYS A 239 6.39 7.99 26.47
CA LYS A 239 6.41 9.47 26.55
C LYS A 239 5.49 10.18 25.54
N ARG A 240 4.98 9.47 24.52
CA ARG A 240 4.22 10.07 23.40
C ARG A 240 2.74 9.78 23.41
N THR A 241 2.32 8.79 24.21
CA THR A 241 0.97 8.22 24.19
C THR A 241 0.13 8.84 25.30
N LEU A 242 -1.05 9.37 24.95
CA LEU A 242 -2.00 9.88 25.94
C LEU A 242 -2.92 8.74 26.37
N LEU A 243 -3.21 8.65 27.67
CA LEU A 243 -4.29 7.78 28.15
C LEU A 243 -5.61 8.41 27.69
N LEU A 244 -6.37 7.67 26.89
CA LEU A 244 -7.69 8.09 26.45
C LEU A 244 -8.72 7.50 27.41
N SER A 245 -9.31 8.39 28.22
CA SER A 245 -10.34 8.06 29.19
C SER A 245 -11.72 7.96 28.59
N ASN A 246 -12.64 7.33 29.32
CA ASN A 246 -14.06 7.31 28.98
C ASN A 246 -14.59 8.75 28.86
N SER A 247 -14.94 9.17 27.65
CA SER A 247 -15.34 10.54 27.34
C SER A 247 -16.26 10.60 26.13
N SER A 248 -17.24 11.51 26.18
CA SER A 248 -18.13 11.81 25.04
C SER A 248 -17.49 12.73 24.00
N VAL A 249 -16.29 13.24 24.27
CA VAL A 249 -15.60 14.25 23.46
C VAL A 249 -14.44 13.63 22.67
N PHE A 250 -14.28 14.07 21.42
CA PHE A 250 -13.13 13.70 20.60
C PHE A 250 -11.86 14.42 21.08
N ALA A 251 -10.82 13.66 21.40
CA ALA A 251 -9.52 14.16 21.82
C ALA A 251 -8.40 13.74 20.86
N LYS A 252 -7.29 14.47 20.89
CA LYS A 252 -6.08 14.07 20.17
C LYS A 252 -5.49 12.83 20.87
N PRO A 253 -5.29 11.69 20.18
CA PRO A 253 -4.97 10.43 20.84
C PRO A 253 -3.51 10.31 21.29
N SER A 254 -2.61 11.13 20.76
CA SER A 254 -1.20 11.17 21.15
C SER A 254 -0.59 12.51 20.77
N LEU A 255 0.60 12.82 21.30
CA LEU A 255 1.30 14.06 20.95
C LEU A 255 1.70 14.10 19.47
N THR A 256 2.00 12.95 18.89
CA THR A 256 2.45 12.78 17.50
C THR A 256 1.32 12.47 16.52
N ALA A 257 0.08 12.33 17.00
CA ALA A 257 -1.08 12.11 16.15
C ALA A 257 -1.25 13.25 15.14
N ARG A 258 -1.53 12.88 13.89
CA ARG A 258 -1.75 13.82 12.78
C ARG A 258 -3.12 13.57 12.21
N ASN A 259 -3.95 14.61 12.16
CA ASN A 259 -5.31 14.55 11.60
C ASN A 259 -6.17 13.38 12.14
N ALA A 260 -5.87 12.90 13.34
CA ALA A 260 -6.66 11.87 14.01
C ALA A 260 -7.20 12.44 15.32
N LYS A 261 -8.50 12.31 15.51
CA LYS A 261 -9.15 12.48 16.81
C LYS A 261 -9.80 11.17 17.19
N ALA A 262 -9.73 10.80 18.46
CA ALA A 262 -10.36 9.59 18.95
C ALA A 262 -11.31 9.91 20.11
N ARG A 263 -12.35 9.09 20.22
CA ARG A 263 -13.30 9.09 21.31
C ARG A 263 -13.47 7.66 21.79
N TYR A 264 -13.40 7.47 23.10
CA TYR A 264 -13.60 6.17 23.75
C TYR A 264 -14.73 6.31 24.74
N THR A 265 -15.76 5.49 24.59
CA THR A 265 -16.91 5.48 25.49
C THR A 265 -17.17 4.08 26.00
N VAL A 266 -17.38 3.96 27.30
CA VAL A 266 -17.82 2.74 27.98
C VAL A 266 -19.22 3.01 28.52
N THR A 267 -20.17 2.19 28.10
CA THR A 267 -21.56 2.29 28.54
C THR A 267 -21.97 1.01 29.27
N PRO A 268 -22.74 1.10 30.38
CA PRO A 268 -23.27 -0.08 31.03
C PRO A 268 -24.27 -0.76 30.09
N GLY A 269 -24.01 -2.02 29.73
CA GLY A 269 -24.95 -2.86 28.98
C GLY A 269 -25.77 -3.75 29.91
N VAL A 270 -26.74 -4.47 29.34
CA VAL A 270 -27.67 -5.33 30.10
C VAL A 270 -26.96 -6.48 30.81
N ASN A 271 -25.89 -7.03 30.21
CA ASN A 271 -25.10 -8.13 30.76
C ASN A 271 -23.62 -7.76 30.95
N THR A 272 -23.05 -6.96 30.06
CA THR A 272 -21.64 -6.53 30.10
C THR A 272 -21.49 -5.08 29.62
N GLU A 273 -20.41 -4.42 30.05
CA GLU A 273 -20.08 -3.09 29.56
C GLU A 273 -19.84 -3.12 28.04
N ARG A 274 -20.43 -2.17 27.33
CA ARG A 274 -20.20 -1.98 25.89
C ARG A 274 -19.12 -0.94 25.68
N ILE A 275 -18.11 -1.35 24.93
CA ILE A 275 -17.00 -0.51 24.53
C ILE A 275 -17.28 0.02 23.13
N ARG A 276 -17.15 1.34 22.96
CA ARG A 276 -17.22 2.00 21.67
C ARG A 276 -16.02 2.90 21.47
N LEU A 277 -15.25 2.61 20.43
CA LEU A 277 -14.09 3.39 20.00
C LEU A 277 -14.39 4.03 18.64
N GLU A 278 -14.18 5.33 18.56
CA GLU A 278 -14.40 6.10 17.35
C GLU A 278 -13.15 6.88 16.98
N VAL A 279 -12.69 6.75 15.73
CA VAL A 279 -11.55 7.48 15.19
C VAL A 279 -12.03 8.33 14.03
N ARG A 280 -11.90 9.65 14.19
CA ARG A 280 -12.32 10.67 13.23
C ARG A 280 -11.11 11.31 12.56
N PHE A 281 -11.18 11.48 11.24
CA PHE A 281 -10.15 12.14 10.45
C PHE A 281 -10.73 12.81 9.20
N ASP A 282 -9.98 13.76 8.63
CA ASP A 282 -10.31 14.38 7.35
C ASP A 282 -9.54 13.66 6.21
N PRO A 283 -10.22 12.99 5.26
CA PRO A 283 -9.57 12.27 4.16
C PRO A 283 -8.91 13.19 3.12
N THR A 284 -9.19 14.50 3.15
CA THR A 284 -8.65 15.50 2.22
C THR A 284 -7.30 16.07 2.68
N TYR A 285 -6.97 15.96 3.96
CA TYR A 285 -5.68 16.37 4.48
C TYR A 285 -4.55 15.45 3.99
N ILE A 286 -3.41 16.06 3.72
CA ILE A 286 -2.24 15.38 3.19
C ILE A 286 -1.03 15.89 3.98
N HIS A 287 -0.41 15.00 4.77
CA HIS A 287 0.85 15.26 5.46
C HIS A 287 1.99 14.57 4.70
N TYR A 288 2.84 15.36 4.06
CA TYR A 288 4.11 14.89 3.50
C TYR A 288 5.09 14.60 4.64
N ASN A 289 5.85 13.52 4.52
CA ASN A 289 6.83 13.10 5.53
C ASN A 289 8.29 13.37 5.12
N GLY A 290 8.51 14.04 4.00
CA GLY A 290 9.85 14.43 3.56
C GLY A 290 10.26 13.92 2.20
N GLY A 291 9.68 12.79 1.74
CA GLY A 291 10.09 12.16 0.50
C GLY A 291 8.98 11.83 -0.49
N TRP A 292 9.24 12.04 -1.78
CA TRP A 292 8.33 11.70 -2.89
C TRP A 292 8.04 10.19 -3.00
N ASN A 293 8.96 9.35 -2.49
CA ASN A 293 8.87 7.90 -2.50
C ASN A 293 8.36 7.32 -1.15
N GLU A 294 8.00 8.18 -0.20
CA GLU A 294 7.47 7.78 1.10
C GLU A 294 5.93 7.74 1.11
N PRO A 295 5.31 6.88 1.95
CA PRO A 295 3.86 6.91 2.15
C PRO A 295 3.40 8.28 2.62
N ILE A 296 2.42 8.84 1.94
CA ILE A 296 1.83 10.12 2.31
C ILE A 296 0.81 9.87 3.41
N ILE A 297 1.04 10.44 4.58
CA ILE A 297 0.15 10.24 5.73
C ILE A 297 -1.08 11.13 5.57
N VAL A 298 -2.26 10.52 5.52
CA VAL A 298 -3.53 11.25 5.59
C VAL A 298 -3.90 11.48 7.04
N SER A 299 -3.81 10.43 7.86
CA SER A 299 -4.11 10.50 9.30
C SER A 299 -3.40 9.37 10.04
N ASN A 300 -2.92 9.63 11.26
CA ASN A 300 -2.42 8.58 12.13
C ASN A 300 -2.57 8.91 13.61
N THR A 301 -2.59 7.88 14.44
CA THR A 301 -2.59 8.00 15.91
C THR A 301 -1.20 8.23 16.50
N GLY A 302 -0.14 8.29 15.70
CA GLY A 302 1.23 8.46 16.17
C GLY A 302 1.84 7.23 16.88
N GLY A 303 1.20 6.06 16.79
CA GLY A 303 1.61 4.82 17.46
C GLY A 303 0.42 4.05 18.03
N TRP A 304 0.71 3.15 18.97
CA TRP A 304 -0.29 2.52 19.82
C TRP A 304 -0.77 3.53 20.87
N VAL A 305 -2.07 3.50 21.15
CA VAL A 305 -2.76 4.39 22.08
C VAL A 305 -3.44 3.53 23.15
N THR A 306 -3.21 3.85 24.41
CA THR A 306 -3.74 3.10 25.56
C THR A 306 -5.04 3.74 26.05
N LEU A 307 -6.03 2.89 26.31
CA LEU A 307 -7.34 3.24 26.88
C LEU A 307 -7.40 2.80 28.36
N GLU A 308 -8.35 3.33 29.13
CA GLU A 308 -8.47 3.12 30.60
C GLU A 308 -8.55 1.66 31.08
N ASP A 309 -8.82 0.70 30.19
CA ASP A 309 -9.11 -0.70 30.54
C ASP A 309 -8.06 -1.71 30.05
N GLY A 310 -6.85 -1.24 29.71
CA GLY A 310 -5.82 -2.10 29.13
C GLY A 310 -6.10 -2.50 27.67
N VAL A 311 -7.09 -1.85 27.05
CA VAL A 311 -7.32 -1.89 25.61
C VAL A 311 -6.33 -0.93 24.94
N MET A 312 -5.74 -1.36 23.85
CA MET A 312 -4.88 -0.50 23.03
C MET A 312 -5.35 -0.50 21.58
N PHE A 313 -5.21 0.64 20.90
CA PHE A 313 -5.50 0.71 19.47
C PHE A 313 -4.44 1.50 18.70
N THR A 314 -4.40 1.30 17.39
CA THR A 314 -3.64 2.13 16.47
C THR A 314 -4.43 2.32 15.18
N PHE A 315 -4.31 3.49 14.57
CA PHE A 315 -4.93 3.82 13.30
C PHE A 315 -3.95 4.56 12.39
N CYS A 316 -3.96 4.21 11.11
CA CYS A 316 -3.20 4.85 10.06
C CYS A 316 -3.99 4.84 8.74
N ALA A 317 -4.24 6.03 8.20
CA ALA A 317 -4.68 6.26 6.83
C ALA A 317 -3.50 6.86 6.05
N HIS A 318 -3.11 6.22 4.95
CA HIS A 318 -2.00 6.70 4.13
C HIS A 318 -2.24 6.42 2.65
N ARG A 319 -1.71 7.28 1.79
CA ARG A 319 -1.62 7.03 0.36
C ARG A 319 -0.30 6.35 0.05
N SER A 320 -0.36 5.42 -0.89
CA SER A 320 0.88 4.89 -1.49
C SER A 320 1.58 6.04 -2.22
N PRO A 321 2.92 6.12 -2.18
CA PRO A 321 3.64 7.19 -2.86
C PRO A 321 3.30 7.18 -4.35
N VAL A 322 3.20 8.37 -4.95
CA VAL A 322 3.19 8.52 -6.42
C VAL A 322 4.63 8.28 -6.88
N SER A 323 5.01 7.02 -6.95
CA SER A 323 6.35 6.63 -7.37
C SER A 323 6.38 6.58 -8.88
N LEU A 324 7.16 7.46 -9.48
CA LEU A 324 7.46 7.48 -10.91
C LEU A 324 8.58 6.48 -11.18
N ALA A 325 8.53 5.82 -12.33
CA ALA A 325 9.65 5.01 -12.77
C ALA A 325 10.84 5.92 -13.15
N SER A 326 12.06 5.46 -12.94
CA SER A 326 13.29 6.25 -13.14
C SER A 326 13.42 6.79 -14.58
N ASP A 327 12.97 6.01 -15.56
CA ASP A 327 12.89 6.42 -16.97
C ASP A 327 11.96 7.62 -17.20
N THR A 328 10.84 7.70 -16.48
CA THR A 328 9.88 8.80 -16.57
C THR A 328 10.50 10.11 -16.11
N VAL A 329 11.35 10.07 -15.09
CA VAL A 329 12.11 11.25 -14.63
C VAL A 329 13.17 11.64 -15.66
N VAL A 330 13.87 10.66 -16.24
CA VAL A 330 14.87 10.90 -17.30
C VAL A 330 14.24 11.51 -18.55
N ASP A 331 13.08 11.03 -18.96
CA ASP A 331 12.36 11.55 -20.13
C ASP A 331 11.81 12.95 -19.85
N ALA A 332 11.24 13.19 -18.65
CA ALA A 332 10.84 14.52 -18.23
C ALA A 332 12.02 15.51 -18.24
N VAL A 333 13.20 15.12 -17.73
CA VAL A 333 14.42 15.92 -17.81
C VAL A 333 14.84 16.17 -19.25
N ARG A 334 14.82 15.16 -20.11
CA ARG A 334 15.19 15.29 -21.53
C ARG A 334 14.27 16.27 -22.25
N GLU A 335 12.97 16.19 -22.03
CA GLU A 335 12.01 17.11 -22.64
C GLU A 335 12.13 18.53 -22.09
N VAL A 336 12.36 18.69 -20.78
CA VAL A 336 12.58 20.00 -20.17
C VAL A 336 13.84 20.65 -20.73
N LEU A 337 14.97 19.92 -20.76
CA LEU A 337 16.25 20.43 -21.28
C LEU A 337 16.25 20.59 -22.81
N GLY A 338 15.52 19.74 -23.53
CA GLY A 338 15.38 19.83 -24.99
C GLY A 338 14.64 21.06 -25.47
N GLY A 339 13.89 21.74 -24.59
CA GLY A 339 13.20 23.00 -24.89
C GLY A 339 14.06 24.26 -24.78
N PHE A 340 15.37 24.13 -24.49
CA PHE A 340 16.29 25.26 -24.35
C PHE A 340 17.40 25.22 -25.41
N SER A 341 17.86 26.40 -25.83
CA SER A 341 19.03 26.54 -26.69
C SER A 341 20.33 26.20 -25.92
N PRO A 342 21.45 25.89 -26.62
CA PRO A 342 22.75 25.68 -25.98
C PRO A 342 23.20 26.85 -25.10
N GLU A 343 22.93 28.09 -25.52
CA GLU A 343 23.25 29.30 -24.78
C GLU A 343 22.38 29.43 -23.53
N GLU A 344 21.08 29.13 -23.63
CA GLU A 344 20.15 29.14 -22.49
C GLU A 344 20.51 28.06 -21.46
N LEU A 345 20.91 26.87 -21.92
CA LEU A 345 21.34 25.77 -21.06
C LEU A 345 22.57 26.13 -20.22
N ALA A 346 23.49 26.97 -20.72
CA ALA A 346 24.69 27.40 -20.00
C ALA A 346 24.37 28.29 -18.78
N TYR A 347 23.24 29.00 -18.80
CA TYR A 347 22.79 29.88 -17.71
C TYR A 347 21.67 29.27 -16.86
N LEU A 348 21.16 28.10 -17.24
CA LEU A 348 20.03 27.46 -16.61
C LEU A 348 20.38 26.97 -15.21
N ARG A 349 19.62 27.40 -14.20
CA ARG A 349 19.88 26.97 -12.82
C ARG A 349 19.23 25.63 -12.55
N PHE A 350 19.91 24.78 -11.77
CA PHE A 350 19.38 23.48 -11.34
C PHE A 350 17.98 23.60 -10.73
N LYS A 351 17.72 24.63 -9.89
CA LYS A 351 16.40 24.87 -9.28
C LYS A 351 15.28 25.07 -10.31
N GLU A 352 15.59 25.69 -11.45
CA GLU A 352 14.60 25.94 -12.51
C GLU A 352 14.30 24.68 -13.32
N VAL A 353 15.33 23.90 -13.65
CA VAL A 353 15.17 22.58 -14.29
C VAL A 353 14.35 21.66 -13.37
N TYR A 354 14.74 21.62 -12.10
CA TYR A 354 14.11 20.81 -11.08
C TYR A 354 12.61 21.13 -10.94
N ARG A 355 12.24 22.42 -10.83
CA ARG A 355 10.84 22.85 -10.78
C ARG A 355 10.06 22.46 -12.04
N LYS A 356 10.62 22.71 -13.24
CA LYS A 356 9.96 22.36 -14.52
C LYS A 356 9.75 20.86 -14.68
N VAL A 357 10.71 20.04 -14.21
CA VAL A 357 10.55 18.58 -14.18
C VAL A 357 9.39 18.21 -13.26
N PHE A 358 9.34 18.75 -12.04
CA PHE A 358 8.26 18.49 -11.07
C PHE A 358 6.86 18.85 -11.57
N GLU A 359 6.72 20.02 -12.19
CA GLU A 359 5.48 20.45 -12.85
C GLU A 359 5.07 19.44 -13.92
N LYS A 360 6.05 18.92 -14.68
CA LYS A 360 5.81 18.00 -15.79
C LYS A 360 5.47 16.58 -15.36
N VAL A 361 6.04 16.09 -14.27
CA VAL A 361 5.68 14.78 -13.68
C VAL A 361 4.48 14.86 -12.72
N GLY A 362 3.88 16.04 -12.53
CA GLY A 362 2.63 16.19 -11.77
C GLY A 362 2.77 16.08 -10.26
N THR A 363 3.97 16.35 -9.71
CA THR A 363 4.31 16.18 -8.29
C THR A 363 4.47 17.51 -7.54
N ALA A 364 3.77 18.56 -7.98
CA ALA A 364 3.93 19.95 -7.53
C ALA A 364 3.81 20.23 -6.01
N ASN A 365 3.40 19.24 -5.20
CA ASN A 365 3.22 19.37 -3.75
C ASN A 365 4.17 18.48 -2.90
N ALA A 366 5.10 17.73 -3.52
CA ALA A 366 6.07 16.91 -2.78
C ALA A 366 7.30 17.73 -2.34
N GLU A 367 7.96 17.35 -1.23
CA GLU A 367 9.14 18.07 -0.74
C GLU A 367 10.30 18.03 -1.76
N GLU A 368 10.88 19.21 -2.00
CA GLU A 368 11.85 19.53 -3.06
C GLU A 368 13.24 18.86 -2.90
N ASP A 369 13.51 18.01 -1.90
CA ASP A 369 14.87 17.49 -1.68
C ASP A 369 15.12 16.07 -2.21
N ASP A 370 14.13 15.17 -2.17
CA ASP A 370 14.39 13.74 -2.40
C ASP A 370 14.48 13.33 -3.88
N MET A 371 13.94 14.11 -4.83
CA MET A 371 14.18 13.90 -6.27
C MET A 371 15.41 14.65 -6.79
N LYS A 372 16.06 15.51 -5.98
CA LYS A 372 17.15 16.35 -6.48
C LYS A 372 18.27 15.49 -7.04
N GLU A 373 18.63 14.42 -6.34
CA GLU A 373 19.68 13.52 -6.80
C GLU A 373 19.28 12.73 -8.05
N GLU A 374 18.03 12.28 -8.17
CA GLU A 374 17.59 11.58 -9.39
C GLU A 374 17.51 12.51 -10.61
N VAL A 375 16.96 13.71 -10.44
CA VAL A 375 16.96 14.75 -11.47
C VAL A 375 18.39 15.16 -11.82
N ARG A 376 19.28 15.31 -10.83
CA ARG A 376 20.70 15.62 -11.05
C ARG A 376 21.40 14.52 -11.84
N LEU A 377 21.23 13.26 -11.47
CA LEU A 377 21.79 12.12 -12.19
C LEU A 377 21.24 12.03 -13.63
N ALA A 378 19.96 12.29 -13.82
CA ALA A 378 19.33 12.35 -15.14
C ALA A 378 19.88 13.50 -16.01
N ILE A 379 20.12 14.69 -15.43
CA ILE A 379 20.75 15.82 -16.12
C ILE A 379 22.18 15.47 -16.54
N ILE A 380 22.98 14.90 -15.64
CA ILE A 380 24.35 14.47 -15.94
C ILE A 380 24.35 13.45 -17.08
N SER A 381 23.46 12.46 -17.02
CA SER A 381 23.28 11.46 -18.07
C SER A 381 22.89 12.08 -19.41
N HIS A 382 22.01 13.08 -19.42
CA HIS A 382 21.59 13.80 -20.62
C HIS A 382 22.76 14.51 -21.31
N PHE A 383 23.60 15.23 -20.56
CA PHE A 383 24.74 15.94 -21.12
C PHE A 383 25.88 15.01 -21.55
N HIS A 384 26.15 13.93 -20.80
CA HIS A 384 27.13 12.93 -21.23
C HIS A 384 26.76 12.22 -22.54
N ARG A 385 25.46 12.01 -22.82
CA ARG A 385 25.00 11.45 -24.10
C ARG A 385 25.06 12.42 -25.28
N ARG A 386 25.22 13.72 -25.05
CA ARG A 386 25.37 14.76 -26.10
C ARG A 386 26.84 15.09 -26.42
N ALA A 387 27.77 14.65 -25.58
CA ALA A 387 29.21 14.88 -25.73
C ALA A 387 29.91 13.81 -26.60
N PHE A 388 29.16 12.79 -27.02
CA PHE A 388 29.48 11.80 -28.04
C PHE A 388 28.39 11.85 -29.11
#